data_AF-A0AAU1GYQ3-F1
#
_entry.id   AF-A0AAU1GYQ3-F1
#
_cell.length_a   1.000
_cell.length_b   1.000
_cell.length_c   1.000
_cell.angle_alpha   90.00
_cell.angle_beta   90.00
_cell.angle_gamma   90.00
#
_symmetry.space_group_name_H-M   'P 1'
#
loop_
_entity.id
_entity.type
_entity.pdbx_description
1 polymer ?
#
loop_
_entity_poly.entity_id
_entity_poly.type
_entity_poly.pdbx_seq_one_letter_code
_entity_poly.pdbx_strand_id
1 'polypeptide(L)'
;MTGWDGFRERLAEQLTLLGPESVLIIREGGGTGRYAQFLQSDAGVEAELVGDHGLDPALRAGEEGSRLIVEAGWKPPQDTVYGHNWWAELPWPSPSGAYRKLAGMTVTGLRDGLRITGPEALVYEAWDGRRGNRDLVLPLLGIDPKS
;
A
#
# COMPACT_ATOMS: atom_id res chain seq x y z
N MET A 1 5.38 -10.80 -16.81
CA MET A 1 5.86 -9.50 -16.32
C MET A 1 6.63 -9.71 -15.03
N THR A 2 7.79 -9.08 -14.88
CA THR A 2 8.66 -9.17 -13.68
C THR A 2 8.79 -7.79 -13.01
N GLY A 3 9.41 -7.73 -11.83
CA GLY A 3 9.63 -6.47 -11.11
C GLY A 3 8.35 -5.72 -10.74
N TRP A 4 8.42 -4.39 -10.72
CA TRP A 4 7.33 -3.51 -10.29
C TRP A 4 6.05 -3.65 -11.11
N ASP A 5 6.13 -3.85 -12.43
CA ASP A 5 4.94 -4.04 -13.27
C ASP A 5 4.22 -5.35 -12.93
N GLY A 6 4.99 -6.43 -12.71
CA GLY A 6 4.43 -7.70 -12.28
C GLY A 6 3.77 -7.60 -10.89
N PHE A 7 4.42 -6.89 -9.96
CA PHE A 7 3.86 -6.64 -8.63
C PHE A 7 2.59 -5.78 -8.68
N ARG A 8 2.55 -4.74 -9.53
CA ARG A 8 1.37 -3.88 -9.71
C ARG A 8 0.13 -4.68 -10.11
N GLU A 9 0.23 -5.54 -11.12
CA GLU A 9 -0.91 -6.33 -11.60
C GLU A 9 -1.39 -7.31 -10.53
N ARG A 10 -0.46 -7.97 -9.84
CA ARG A 10 -0.76 -8.90 -8.76
C ARG A 10 -1.41 -8.23 -7.55
N LEU A 11 -0.94 -7.04 -7.17
CA LEU A 11 -1.57 -6.23 -6.13
C LEU A 11 -2.98 -5.83 -6.54
N ALA A 12 -3.17 -5.35 -7.79
CA ALA A 12 -4.49 -4.98 -8.27
C ALA A 12 -5.48 -6.15 -8.21
N GLU A 13 -5.06 -7.35 -8.62
CA GLU A 13 -5.87 -8.57 -8.52
C GLU A 13 -6.16 -8.94 -7.06
N GLN A 14 -5.13 -8.97 -6.21
CA GLN A 14 -5.27 -9.33 -4.80
C GLN A 14 -6.26 -8.42 -4.06
N LEU A 15 -6.23 -7.11 -4.33
CA LEU A 15 -7.15 -6.15 -3.70
C LEU A 15 -8.62 -6.42 -4.06
N THR A 16 -8.91 -6.97 -5.25
CA THR A 16 -10.30 -7.32 -5.61
C THR A 16 -10.84 -8.54 -4.86
N LEU A 17 -9.94 -9.33 -4.25
CA LEU A 17 -10.24 -10.57 -3.57
C LEU A 17 -10.23 -10.44 -2.05
N LEU A 18 -9.85 -9.28 -1.51
CA LEU A 18 -9.89 -9.04 -0.07
C LEU A 18 -11.35 -9.06 0.41
N GLY A 19 -11.60 -9.80 1.49
CA GLY A 19 -12.89 -9.79 2.16
C GLY A 19 -13.07 -8.53 3.00
N PRO A 20 -14.31 -8.17 3.38
CA PRO A 20 -14.55 -7.10 4.34
C PRO A 20 -13.78 -7.29 5.65
N GLU A 21 -13.31 -6.18 6.22
CA GLU A 21 -12.43 -6.07 7.40
C GLU A 21 -11.06 -6.75 7.25
N SER A 22 -10.64 -7.03 6.01
CA SER A 22 -9.26 -7.46 5.76
C SER A 22 -8.33 -6.28 5.86
N VAL A 23 -7.21 -6.48 6.55
CA VAL A 23 -6.08 -5.54 6.53
C VAL A 23 -4.95 -6.20 5.75
N LEU A 24 -4.34 -5.42 4.86
CA LEU A 24 -3.10 -5.77 4.17
C LEU A 24 -2.10 -4.64 4.40
N ILE A 25 -0.92 -4.98 4.92
CA ILE A 25 0.20 -4.07 4.98
C ILE A 25 1.35 -4.62 4.16
N ILE A 26 1.87 -3.80 3.26
CA ILE A 26 3.06 -4.08 2.45
C ILE A 26 4.17 -3.17 2.97
N ARG A 27 5.26 -3.76 3.44
CA ARG A 27 6.35 -3.04 4.11
C ARG A 27 7.66 -3.38 3.46
N GLU A 28 8.60 -2.46 3.47
CA GLU A 28 9.99 -2.81 3.23
C GLU A 28 10.57 -3.57 4.44
N GLY A 29 11.32 -4.64 4.17
CA GLY A 29 12.03 -5.41 5.18
C GLY A 29 13.08 -4.58 5.93
N GLY A 30 13.62 -5.15 7.01
CA GLY A 30 14.69 -4.50 7.79
C GLY A 30 14.24 -3.37 8.72
N GLY A 31 12.93 -3.17 8.92
CA GLY A 31 12.41 -2.25 9.93
C GLY A 31 12.55 -0.77 9.56
N THR A 32 12.58 -0.44 8.27
CA THR A 32 12.77 0.94 7.78
C THR A 32 11.58 1.87 8.05
N GLY A 33 10.43 1.30 8.39
CA GLY A 33 9.18 2.04 8.57
C GLY A 33 8.51 2.45 7.26
N ARG A 34 9.07 2.11 6.09
CA ARG A 34 8.44 2.36 4.78
C ARG A 34 7.34 1.33 4.50
N TYR A 35 6.11 1.78 4.28
CA TYR A 35 4.97 0.89 4.02
C TYR A 35 3.83 1.54 3.23
N ALA A 36 2.98 0.68 2.66
CA ALA A 36 1.62 0.96 2.25
C ALA A 36 0.65 0.02 2.96
N GLN A 37 -0.53 0.50 3.32
CA GLN A 37 -1.57 -0.24 4.03
C GLN A 37 -2.90 -0.12 3.29
N PHE A 38 -3.72 -1.17 3.37
CA PHE A 38 -5.05 -1.25 2.82
C PHE A 38 -5.99 -1.84 3.87
N LEU A 39 -7.05 -1.11 4.19
CA LEU A 39 -8.18 -1.60 4.95
C LEU A 39 -9.35 -1.79 3.97
N GLN A 40 -9.74 -3.04 3.75
CA GLN A 40 -10.97 -3.37 3.03
C GLN A 40 -12.13 -3.35 4.02
N SER A 41 -13.18 -2.59 3.73
CA SER A 41 -14.45 -2.59 4.47
C SER A 41 -15.62 -2.86 3.52
N ASP A 42 -16.85 -2.85 4.04
CA ASP A 42 -18.05 -2.92 3.21
C ASP A 42 -18.25 -1.62 2.37
N ALA A 43 -17.57 -0.53 2.73
CA ALA A 43 -17.65 0.76 2.03
C ALA A 43 -16.63 0.90 0.89
N GLY A 44 -15.54 0.14 0.91
CA GLY A 44 -14.44 0.30 -0.04
C GLY A 44 -13.08 -0.12 0.52
N VAL A 45 -12.03 0.34 -0.16
CA VAL A 45 -10.65 0.26 0.32
C VAL A 45 -10.21 1.64 0.79
N GLU A 46 -9.80 1.73 2.04
CA GLU A 46 -9.02 2.84 2.57
C GLU A 46 -7.55 2.46 2.44
N ALA A 47 -6.79 3.28 1.70
CA ALA A 47 -5.38 3.03 1.42
C ALA A 47 -4.54 4.12 2.06
N GLU A 48 -3.42 3.72 2.64
CA GLU A 48 -2.44 4.59 3.26
C GLU A 48 -1.04 4.30 2.71
N LEU A 49 -0.24 5.35 2.61
CA LEU A 49 1.20 5.26 2.34
C LEU A 49 1.89 6.11 3.41
N VAL A 50 2.97 5.59 3.99
CA VAL A 50 3.66 6.28 5.09
C VAL A 50 4.09 7.70 4.68
N GLY A 51 3.87 8.67 5.57
CA GLY A 51 4.43 10.00 5.41
C GLY A 51 5.75 10.20 6.14
N ASP A 52 6.41 11.33 5.88
CA ASP A 52 7.76 11.61 6.33
C ASP A 52 7.92 11.74 7.86
N HIS A 53 6.83 11.99 8.59
CA HIS A 53 6.87 12.34 10.01
C HIS A 53 7.57 11.28 10.87
N GLY A 54 7.28 10.00 10.63
CA GLY A 54 7.80 8.87 11.41
C GLY A 54 9.08 8.23 10.85
N LEU A 55 9.60 8.71 9.72
CA LEU A 55 10.74 8.11 9.03
C LEU A 55 12.06 8.78 9.41
N ASP A 56 13.13 7.97 9.41
CA ASP A 56 14.51 8.46 9.36
C ASP A 56 14.64 9.47 8.20
N PRO A 57 15.26 10.65 8.41
CA PRO A 57 15.45 11.65 7.37
C PRO A 57 16.00 11.11 6.03
N ALA A 58 16.88 10.11 6.04
CA ALA A 58 17.44 9.51 4.83
C ALA A 58 16.40 8.72 4.01
N LEU A 59 15.37 8.19 4.68
CA LEU A 59 14.33 7.33 4.12
C LEU A 59 13.05 8.07 3.73
N ARG A 60 12.96 9.36 4.07
CA ARG A 60 11.86 10.24 3.70
C ARG A 60 11.72 10.37 2.19
N ALA A 61 10.50 10.61 1.74
CA ALA A 61 10.20 10.98 0.37
C ALA A 61 10.83 12.33 0.02
N GLY A 62 10.85 13.27 0.98
CA GLY A 62 11.32 14.63 0.75
C GLY A 62 10.44 15.36 -0.27
N GLU A 63 10.87 16.53 -0.72
CA GLU A 63 10.09 17.37 -1.63
C GLU A 63 9.82 16.70 -2.99
N GLU A 64 10.87 16.13 -3.60
CA GLU A 64 10.75 15.48 -4.91
C GLU A 64 9.86 14.23 -4.86
N GLY A 65 10.08 13.35 -3.88
CA GLY A 65 9.27 12.15 -3.71
C GLY A 65 7.81 12.49 -3.38
N SER A 66 7.58 13.50 -2.53
CA SER A 66 6.23 13.98 -2.19
C SER A 66 5.49 14.48 -3.44
N ARG A 67 6.16 15.19 -4.34
CA ARG A 67 5.57 15.64 -5.61
C ARG A 67 5.12 14.46 -6.46
N LEU A 68 5.95 13.43 -6.60
CA LEU A 68 5.62 12.21 -7.36
C LEU A 68 4.44 11.45 -6.73
N ILE A 69 4.37 11.39 -5.41
CA ILE A 69 3.26 10.77 -4.66
C ILE A 69 1.95 11.51 -4.94
N VAL A 70 1.96 12.85 -4.91
CA VAL A 70 0.78 13.68 -5.25
C VAL A 70 0.38 13.50 -6.71
N GLU A 71 1.33 13.56 -7.65
CA GLU A 71 1.08 13.40 -9.08
C GLU A 71 0.48 12.02 -9.42
N ALA A 72 0.84 10.98 -8.66
CA ALA A 72 0.23 9.65 -8.78
C ALA A 72 -1.25 9.65 -8.37
N GLY A 73 -1.66 10.57 -7.50
CA GLY A 73 -3.04 10.76 -7.06
C GLY A 73 -3.28 10.52 -5.57
N TRP A 74 -2.23 10.35 -4.77
CA TRP A 74 -2.36 10.30 -3.31
C TRP A 74 -2.71 11.67 -2.76
N LYS A 75 -3.54 11.70 -1.71
CA LYS A 75 -3.83 12.92 -0.97
C LYS A 75 -2.75 13.12 0.10
N PRO A 76 -2.30 14.37 0.32
CA PRO A 76 -1.23 14.65 1.27
C PRO A 76 -1.64 14.36 2.71
N PRO A 77 -0.66 14.08 3.60
CA PRO A 77 -0.90 14.05 5.03
C PRO A 77 -1.56 15.35 5.49
N GLN A 78 -2.68 15.21 6.17
CA GLN A 78 -3.50 16.30 6.70
C GLN A 78 -3.97 15.90 8.10
N ASP A 79 -4.47 16.87 8.87
CA ASP A 79 -5.11 16.59 10.16
C ASP A 79 -6.45 15.86 9.94
N THR A 80 -6.35 14.55 9.70
CA THR A 80 -7.42 13.62 9.32
C THR A 80 -7.26 12.33 10.12
N VAL A 81 -8.19 11.39 9.97
CA VAL A 81 -8.11 10.06 10.61
C VAL A 81 -6.85 9.28 10.20
N TYR A 82 -6.25 9.60 9.05
CA TYR A 82 -5.03 9.00 8.53
C TYR A 82 -3.75 9.66 9.08
N GLY A 83 -3.89 10.69 9.91
CA GLY A 83 -2.81 11.37 10.60
C GLY A 83 -1.70 11.86 9.67
N HIS A 84 -0.48 11.35 9.88
CA HIS A 84 0.70 11.77 9.12
C HIS A 84 0.94 10.95 7.85
N ASN A 85 0.00 10.10 7.43
CA ASN A 85 0.11 9.30 6.22
C ASN A 85 -0.52 9.97 5.00
N TRP A 86 0.00 9.65 3.83
CA TRP A 86 -0.69 9.86 2.57
C TRP A 86 -1.89 8.91 2.50
N TRP A 87 -2.97 9.32 1.84
CA TRP A 87 -4.18 8.51 1.80
C TRP A 87 -4.90 8.55 0.46
N ALA A 88 -5.67 7.50 0.20
CA ALA A 88 -6.58 7.39 -0.92
C ALA A 88 -7.74 6.47 -0.53
N GLU A 89 -8.90 6.67 -1.17
CA GLU A 89 -10.08 5.84 -0.93
C GLU A 89 -10.61 5.33 -2.27
N LEU A 90 -11.04 4.08 -2.28
CA LEU A 90 -11.68 3.44 -3.41
C LEU A 90 -13.05 2.91 -2.96
N PRO A 91 -14.17 3.50 -3.41
CA PRO A 91 -15.50 3.08 -2.96
C PRO A 91 -15.88 1.68 -3.44
N TRP A 92 -16.78 1.01 -2.72
CA TRP A 92 -17.38 -0.25 -3.14
C TRP A 92 -18.83 -0.05 -3.67
N PRO A 93 -19.21 -0.72 -4.77
CA PRO A 93 -18.36 -1.48 -5.68
C PRO A 93 -17.53 -0.54 -6.57
N SER A 94 -16.34 -1.01 -6.98
CA SER A 94 -15.47 -0.31 -7.93
C SER A 94 -15.10 -1.20 -9.12
N PRO A 95 -14.92 -0.63 -10.33
CA PRO A 95 -14.48 -1.40 -11.48
C PRO A 95 -13.00 -1.83 -11.33
N SER A 96 -12.60 -2.93 -11.97
CA SER A 96 -11.22 -3.45 -11.91
C SER A 96 -10.15 -2.42 -12.33
N GLY A 97 -10.51 -1.48 -13.22
CA GLY A 97 -9.61 -0.39 -13.61
C GLY A 97 -9.23 0.54 -12.45
N ALA A 98 -10.10 0.70 -11.46
CA ALA A 98 -9.84 1.54 -10.30
C ALA A 98 -8.89 0.86 -9.30
N TYR A 99 -8.98 -0.47 -9.12
CA TYR A 99 -7.98 -1.25 -8.38
C TYR A 99 -6.60 -1.21 -9.05
N ARG A 100 -6.55 -1.31 -10.39
CA ARG A 100 -5.29 -1.12 -11.14
C ARG A 100 -4.70 0.27 -10.95
N LYS A 101 -5.54 1.32 -10.88
CA LYS A 101 -5.10 2.68 -10.57
C LYS A 101 -4.51 2.75 -9.15
N LEU A 102 -5.20 2.21 -8.15
CA LEU A 102 -4.73 2.20 -6.76
C LEU A 102 -3.41 1.42 -6.60
N ALA A 103 -3.28 0.26 -7.26
CA ALA A 103 -2.03 -0.48 -7.29
C ALA A 103 -0.90 0.31 -7.98
N GLY A 104 -1.21 1.02 -9.08
CA GLY A 104 -0.27 1.91 -9.75
C GLY A 104 0.21 3.06 -8.84
N MET A 105 -0.73 3.71 -8.14
CA MET A 105 -0.43 4.72 -7.13
C MET A 105 0.50 4.19 -6.04
N THR A 106 0.24 2.97 -5.56
CA THR A 106 1.05 2.31 -4.54
C THR A 106 2.46 2.06 -5.04
N VAL A 107 2.61 1.54 -6.26
CA VAL A 107 3.92 1.29 -6.86
C VAL A 107 4.71 2.60 -7.05
N THR A 108 4.09 3.66 -7.55
CA THR A 108 4.77 4.96 -7.66
C THR A 108 5.17 5.51 -6.28
N GLY A 109 4.32 5.37 -5.27
CA GLY A 109 4.64 5.79 -3.91
C GLY A 109 5.83 5.05 -3.31
N LEU A 110 5.84 3.71 -3.41
CA LEU A 110 6.92 2.87 -2.88
C LEU A 110 8.23 3.01 -3.68
N ARG A 111 8.15 2.92 -5.01
CA ARG A 111 9.31 2.92 -5.91
C ARG A 111 9.90 4.30 -6.11
N ASP A 112 9.07 5.26 -6.50
CA ASP A 112 9.55 6.57 -6.97
C ASP A 112 9.58 7.58 -5.81
N GLY A 113 8.52 7.61 -5.00
CA GLY A 113 8.42 8.49 -3.85
C GLY A 113 9.39 8.10 -2.74
N LEU A 114 9.30 6.86 -2.28
CA LEU A 114 10.10 6.33 -1.17
C LEU A 114 11.39 5.66 -1.60
N ARG A 115 11.67 5.55 -2.91
CA ARG A 115 12.96 5.04 -3.44
C ARG A 115 13.29 3.60 -3.01
N ILE A 116 12.28 2.74 -2.86
CA ILE A 116 12.49 1.30 -2.61
C ILE A 116 12.96 0.64 -3.91
N THR A 117 14.06 -0.12 -3.84
CA THR A 117 14.77 -0.64 -5.03
C THR A 117 13.93 -1.59 -5.86
N GLY A 118 13.19 -2.50 -5.22
CA GLY A 118 12.40 -3.51 -5.92
C GLY A 118 11.38 -4.21 -5.01
N PRO A 119 10.40 -4.92 -5.60
CA PRO A 119 9.42 -5.69 -4.84
C PRO A 119 10.04 -6.78 -3.95
N GLU A 120 11.23 -7.28 -4.29
CA GLU A 120 11.99 -8.25 -3.50
C GLU A 120 12.44 -7.71 -2.13
N ALA A 121 12.44 -6.38 -1.94
CA ALA A 121 12.68 -5.77 -0.64
C ALA A 121 11.41 -5.71 0.23
N LEU A 122 10.25 -6.08 -0.33
CA LEU A 122 8.96 -6.00 0.34
C LEU A 122 8.57 -7.33 0.99
N VAL A 123 7.90 -7.20 2.13
CA VAL A 123 7.18 -8.28 2.81
C VAL A 123 5.75 -7.82 3.08
N TYR A 124 4.84 -8.76 3.34
CA TYR A 124 3.47 -8.43 3.72
C TYR A 124 3.06 -8.97 5.08
N GLU A 125 2.15 -8.26 5.73
CA GLU A 125 1.34 -8.73 6.86
C GLU A 125 -0.12 -8.59 6.42
N ALA A 126 -0.94 -9.61 6.66
CA ALA A 126 -2.36 -9.51 6.35
C ALA A 126 -3.18 -10.34 7.33
N TRP A 127 -4.34 -9.81 7.72
CA TRP A 127 -5.25 -10.49 8.63
C TRP A 127 -6.71 -10.11 8.39
N ASP A 128 -7.61 -10.98 8.83
CA ASP A 128 -9.06 -10.78 8.82
C ASP A 128 -9.52 -10.27 10.18
N GLY A 129 -9.93 -9.00 10.24
CA GLY A 129 -10.43 -8.34 11.44
C GLY A 129 -11.72 -8.95 11.99
N ARG A 130 -12.61 -9.49 11.13
CA ARG A 130 -13.85 -10.17 11.56
C ARG A 130 -13.56 -11.51 12.22
N ARG A 131 -12.49 -12.17 11.84
CA ARG A 131 -12.17 -13.53 12.30
C ARG A 131 -11.16 -13.56 13.44
N GLY A 132 -11.12 -12.50 14.25
CA GLY A 132 -10.24 -12.39 15.40
C GLY A 132 -8.78 -12.17 15.02
N ASN A 133 -8.54 -11.37 13.97
CA ASN A 133 -7.21 -11.07 13.42
C ASN A 133 -6.44 -12.32 13.00
N ARG A 134 -7.12 -13.26 12.34
CA ARG A 134 -6.45 -14.44 11.76
C ARG A 134 -5.66 -14.03 10.54
N ASP A 135 -4.44 -14.54 10.43
CA ASP A 135 -3.58 -14.29 9.29
C ASP A 135 -4.23 -14.72 7.97
N LEU A 136 -4.05 -13.89 6.96
CA LEU A 136 -4.45 -14.16 5.59
C LEU A 136 -3.23 -14.55 4.77
N VAL A 137 -3.32 -15.69 4.09
CA VAL A 137 -2.32 -16.09 3.10
C VAL A 137 -2.70 -15.47 1.77
N LEU A 138 -1.83 -14.64 1.21
CA LEU A 138 -2.06 -13.87 -0.01
C LEU A 138 -1.11 -14.32 -1.13
N PRO A 139 -1.31 -15.53 -1.70
CA PRO A 139 -0.35 -16.15 -2.61
C PRO A 139 -0.21 -15.39 -3.94
N LEU A 140 -1.19 -14.54 -4.29
CA LEU A 140 -1.15 -13.79 -5.54
C LEU A 140 -0.20 -12.58 -5.46
N LEU A 141 0.16 -12.06 -4.29
CA LEU A 141 1.04 -10.87 -4.20
C LEU A 141 2.43 -11.13 -4.80
N GLY A 142 2.95 -12.35 -4.64
CA GLY A 142 4.29 -12.71 -5.09
C GLY A 142 5.41 -11.99 -4.32
N ILE A 143 5.15 -11.68 -3.05
CA ILE A 143 6.12 -11.25 -2.03
C ILE A 143 5.90 -12.10 -0.78
N ASP A 144 6.92 -12.24 0.07
CA ASP A 144 6.87 -13.14 1.21
C ASP A 144 6.10 -12.54 2.40
N PRO A 145 5.41 -13.38 3.22
CA PRO A 145 4.87 -12.92 4.48
C PRO A 145 6.02 -12.51 5.41
N LYS A 146 5.79 -11.48 6.22
CA LYS A 146 6.74 -11.10 7.27
C LYS A 146 6.89 -12.26 8.25
N SER A 147 8.14 -12.64 8.51
CA SER A 147 8.52 -13.69 9.46
C SER A 147 8.49 -13.21 10.91
#